data_AF-S5LX90-F1
#
_entry.id   AF-S5LX90-F1
#
_cell.length_a   1.000
_cell.length_b   1.000
_cell.length_c   1.000
_cell.angle_alpha   90.00
_cell.angle_beta   90.00
_cell.angle_gamma   90.00
#
_symmetry.space_group_name_H-M   'P 1'
#
loop_
_entity.id
_entity.type
_entity.pdbx_description
1 polymer ?
#
loop_
_entity_poly.entity_id
_entity_poly.type
_entity_poly.pdbx_seq_one_letter_code
_entity_poly.pdbx_strand_id
1 'polypeptide(L)'
;MKMKIWIFIAILTIILSAGFFSVSTYFMANLSKIGNYNTKEIIILVSIIITTSIIGFCFYFLNYYIVIKVKTLFRENIKVRITNKILNLSYSEIEEINSAIFISWYSNDLDVLTKDRYGAIFEIFNFSTLLLANLITMFIFSPWLSLFGLISILMLLVILTISSKLLNKINISISTGNQSYKNNLVDVISGY
;
A
#
# COMPACT_ATOMS: atom_id res chain seq x y z
N MET A 1 -0.66 4.19 24.88
CA MET A 1 -1.33 2.87 25.04
C MET A 1 -2.42 2.63 23.97
N LYS A 2 -3.34 3.58 23.72
CA LYS A 2 -4.44 3.43 22.76
C LYS A 2 -4.01 3.14 21.30
N MET A 3 -2.98 3.80 20.78
CA MET A 3 -2.53 3.62 19.38
C MET A 3 -1.99 2.21 19.08
N LYS A 4 -1.21 1.61 20.02
CA LYS A 4 -0.66 0.26 19.86
C LYS A 4 -1.76 -0.79 19.72
N ILE A 5 -2.85 -0.63 20.45
CA ILE A 5 -4.02 -1.52 20.38
C ILE A 5 -4.66 -1.45 19.00
N TRP A 6 -4.88 -0.25 18.45
CA TRP A 6 -5.44 -0.10 17.10
C TRP A 6 -4.54 -0.69 16.01
N ILE A 7 -3.21 -0.55 16.15
CA ILE A 7 -2.24 -1.18 15.23
C ILE A 7 -2.34 -2.71 15.32
N PHE A 8 -2.42 -3.26 16.53
CA PHE A 8 -2.59 -4.70 16.73
C PHE A 8 -3.88 -5.22 16.08
N ILE A 9 -5.01 -4.52 16.28
CA ILE A 9 -6.29 -4.89 15.65
C ILE A 9 -6.19 -4.76 14.12
N ALA A 10 -5.49 -3.74 13.60
CA ALA A 10 -5.25 -3.61 12.15
C ALA A 10 -4.48 -4.82 11.59
N ILE A 11 -3.41 -5.24 12.26
CA ILE A 11 -2.63 -6.42 11.84
C ILE A 11 -3.48 -7.69 11.91
N LEU A 12 -4.23 -7.88 13.00
CA LEU A 12 -5.10 -9.04 13.17
C LEU A 12 -6.16 -9.13 12.06
N THR A 13 -6.78 -8.00 11.71
CA THR A 13 -7.81 -7.95 10.66
C THR A 13 -7.24 -8.20 9.26
N ILE A 14 -5.98 -7.83 8.99
CA ILE A 14 -5.25 -8.19 7.75
C ILE A 14 -5.03 -9.70 7.67
N ILE A 15 -4.56 -10.31 8.76
CA ILE A 15 -4.30 -11.76 8.79
C ILE A 15 -5.60 -12.53 8.60
N LEU A 16 -6.68 -12.10 9.27
CA LEU A 16 -7.99 -12.73 9.15
C LEU A 16 -8.55 -12.59 7.72
N SER A 17 -8.52 -11.40 7.12
CA SER A 17 -9.01 -11.20 5.75
C SER A 17 -8.25 -12.07 4.75
N ALA A 18 -6.91 -12.09 4.84
CA ALA A 18 -6.06 -12.92 4.00
C ALA A 18 -6.35 -14.43 4.19
N GLY A 19 -6.56 -14.87 5.44
CA GLY A 19 -6.94 -16.24 5.75
C GLY A 19 -8.26 -16.64 5.10
N PHE A 20 -9.32 -15.82 5.22
CA PHE A 20 -10.61 -16.10 4.61
C PHE A 20 -10.56 -16.15 3.08
N PHE A 21 -9.82 -15.23 2.43
CA PHE A 21 -9.62 -15.28 0.99
C PHE A 21 -8.82 -16.51 0.54
N SER A 22 -7.85 -16.95 1.35
CA SER A 22 -7.05 -18.15 1.08
C SER A 22 -7.87 -19.44 1.22
N VAL A 23 -8.81 -19.49 2.17
CA VAL A 23 -9.77 -20.59 2.31
C VAL A 23 -10.73 -20.62 1.12
N SER A 24 -11.25 -19.47 0.70
CA SER A 24 -12.13 -19.36 -0.46
C SER A 24 -11.44 -19.87 -1.74
N THR A 25 -10.20 -19.44 -1.99
CA THR A 25 -9.40 -19.92 -3.14
C THR A 25 -9.10 -21.41 -3.07
N TYR A 26 -8.84 -21.98 -1.89
CA TYR A 26 -8.65 -23.42 -1.71
C TYR A 26 -9.90 -24.22 -2.14
N PHE A 27 -11.09 -23.81 -1.69
CA PHE A 27 -12.34 -24.48 -2.06
C PHE A 27 -12.68 -24.27 -3.54
N MET A 28 -12.37 -23.11 -4.10
CA MET A 28 -12.53 -22.83 -5.53
C MET A 28 -11.61 -23.70 -6.39
N ALA A 29 -10.39 -23.97 -5.94
CA ALA A 29 -9.49 -24.90 -6.60
C ALA A 29 -10.02 -26.34 -6.53
N ASN A 30 -10.64 -26.76 -5.43
CA ASN A 30 -11.28 -28.08 -5.33
C ASN A 30 -12.53 -28.21 -6.20
N LEU A 31 -13.28 -27.12 -6.42
CA LEU A 31 -14.39 -27.13 -7.37
C LEU A 31 -13.94 -27.50 -8.78
N SER A 32 -12.70 -27.20 -9.21
CA SER A 32 -12.20 -27.58 -10.55
C SER A 32 -12.20 -29.09 -10.81
N LYS A 33 -12.33 -29.93 -9.76
CA LYS A 33 -12.53 -31.38 -9.85
C LYS A 33 -14.01 -31.75 -10.00
N ILE A 34 -14.76 -30.98 -10.82
CA ILE A 34 -16.23 -31.04 -10.97
C ILE A 34 -16.74 -32.47 -11.26
N GLY A 35 -15.97 -33.28 -11.99
CA GLY A 35 -16.39 -34.62 -12.43
C GLY A 35 -16.70 -35.62 -11.32
N ASN A 36 -16.32 -35.34 -10.07
CA ASN A 36 -16.49 -36.25 -8.93
C ASN A 36 -17.57 -35.82 -7.94
N TYR A 37 -18.25 -34.69 -8.16
CA TYR A 37 -19.18 -34.13 -7.17
C TYR A 37 -20.64 -34.26 -7.59
N ASN A 38 -21.48 -34.62 -6.61
CA ASN A 38 -22.93 -34.53 -6.77
C ASN A 38 -23.40 -33.07 -6.74
N THR A 39 -24.57 -32.78 -7.32
CA THR A 39 -25.14 -31.42 -7.37
C THR A 39 -25.27 -30.77 -5.97
N LYS A 40 -25.62 -31.55 -4.95
CA LYS A 40 -25.68 -31.09 -3.56
C LYS A 40 -24.31 -30.67 -3.00
N GLU A 41 -23.25 -31.41 -3.33
CA GLU A 41 -21.90 -31.11 -2.87
C GLU A 41 -21.35 -29.85 -3.53
N ILE A 42 -21.65 -29.65 -4.82
CA ILE A 42 -21.33 -28.42 -5.54
C ILE A 42 -22.01 -27.21 -4.88
N ILE A 43 -23.29 -27.32 -4.54
CA ILE A 43 -24.04 -26.23 -3.88
C ILE A 43 -23.42 -25.89 -2.52
N ILE A 44 -23.04 -26.90 -1.72
CA ILE A 44 -22.38 -26.68 -0.42
C ILE A 44 -21.03 -25.99 -0.60
N LEU A 45 -20.19 -26.46 -1.54
CA LEU A 45 -18.89 -25.86 -1.81
C LEU A 45 -19.00 -24.40 -2.27
N VAL A 46 -19.93 -24.11 -3.18
CA VAL A 46 -20.20 -22.75 -3.64
C VAL A 46 -20.69 -21.86 -2.49
N SER A 47 -21.56 -22.38 -1.62
CA SER A 47 -22.02 -21.66 -0.42
C SER A 47 -20.86 -21.33 0.53
N ILE A 48 -19.92 -22.27 0.75
CA ILE A 48 -18.71 -22.05 1.55
C ILE A 48 -17.83 -20.95 0.93
N ILE A 49 -17.62 -20.97 -0.39
CA ILE A 49 -16.82 -19.96 -1.09
C ILE A 49 -17.44 -18.57 -0.94
N ILE A 50 -18.76 -18.45 -1.14
CA ILE A 50 -19.46 -17.17 -1.02
C ILE A 50 -19.38 -16.65 0.42
N THR A 51 -19.70 -17.49 1.40
CA THR A 51 -19.71 -17.08 2.82
C THR A 51 -18.32 -16.68 3.32
N THR A 52 -17.29 -17.46 3.02
CA THR A 52 -15.90 -17.13 3.38
C THR A 52 -15.41 -15.86 2.68
N SER A 53 -15.78 -15.64 1.41
CA SER A 53 -15.42 -14.42 0.68
C SER A 53 -16.09 -13.18 1.28
N ILE A 54 -17.38 -13.27 1.63
CA ILE A 54 -18.11 -12.16 2.29
C ILE A 54 -17.45 -11.80 3.62
N ILE A 55 -17.12 -12.79 4.45
CA ILE A 55 -16.44 -12.57 5.73
C ILE A 55 -15.06 -11.93 5.51
N GLY A 56 -14.30 -12.41 4.52
CA GLY A 56 -13.03 -11.82 4.10
C GLY A 56 -13.16 -10.34 3.72
N PHE A 57 -14.18 -9.99 2.93
CA PHE A 57 -14.49 -8.59 2.60
C PHE A 57 -14.86 -7.76 3.83
N CYS A 58 -15.68 -8.29 4.75
CA CYS A 58 -16.00 -7.59 5.99
C CYS A 58 -14.75 -7.24 6.80
N PHE A 59 -13.80 -8.17 6.94
CA PHE A 59 -12.52 -7.91 7.62
C PHE A 59 -11.64 -6.94 6.85
N TYR A 60 -11.64 -7.00 5.52
CA TYR A 60 -10.92 -6.05 4.68
C TYR A 60 -11.44 -4.61 4.85
N PHE A 61 -12.76 -4.42 4.81
CA PHE A 61 -13.37 -3.10 5.05
C PHE A 61 -13.16 -2.60 6.47
N LEU A 62 -13.28 -3.49 7.46
CA LEU A 62 -12.97 -3.16 8.85
C LEU A 62 -11.52 -2.71 9.00
N ASN A 63 -10.58 -3.41 8.34
CA ASN A 63 -9.18 -3.03 8.33
C ASN A 63 -8.97 -1.64 7.73
N TYR A 64 -9.58 -1.35 6.57
CA TYR A 64 -9.51 -0.05 5.93
C TYR A 64 -9.93 1.09 6.88
N TYR A 65 -11.06 0.91 7.58
CA TYR A 65 -11.54 1.86 8.58
C TYR A 65 -10.54 2.04 9.75
N ILE A 66 -10.01 0.94 10.28
CA ILE A 66 -9.04 0.99 11.38
C ILE A 66 -7.75 1.70 10.96
N VAL A 67 -7.22 1.41 9.77
CA VAL A 67 -6.00 2.04 9.25
C VAL A 67 -6.16 3.55 9.13
N ILE A 68 -7.32 4.03 8.65
CA ILE A 68 -7.63 5.47 8.65
C ILE A 68 -7.57 6.05 10.07
N LYS A 69 -8.16 5.36 11.05
CA LYS A 69 -8.14 5.81 12.44
C LYS A 69 -6.73 5.87 13.02
N VAL A 70 -5.88 4.88 12.72
CA VAL A 70 -4.46 4.89 13.14
C VAL A 70 -3.72 6.06 12.49
N LYS A 71 -3.93 6.30 11.19
CA LYS A 71 -3.33 7.44 10.46
C LYS A 71 -3.70 8.77 11.12
N THR A 72 -4.97 8.97 11.48
CA THR A 72 -5.43 10.18 12.15
C THR A 72 -4.78 10.37 13.52
N LEU A 73 -4.77 9.32 14.36
CA LEU A 73 -4.14 9.37 15.68
C LEU A 73 -2.63 9.66 15.59
N PHE A 74 -1.97 9.13 14.57
CA PHE A 74 -0.56 9.40 14.33
C PHE A 74 -0.32 10.85 13.91
N ARG A 75 -1.14 11.37 12.99
CA ARG A 75 -1.11 12.78 12.56
C ARG A 75 -1.26 13.73 13.75
N GLU A 76 -2.25 13.48 14.60
CA GLU A 76 -2.50 14.27 15.82
C GLU A 76 -1.31 14.22 16.78
N ASN A 77 -0.72 13.05 17.01
CA ASN A 77 0.46 12.91 17.86
C ASN A 77 1.67 13.70 17.33
N ILE A 78 1.91 13.72 16.02
CA ILE A 78 2.98 14.53 15.45
C ILE A 78 2.65 16.02 15.59
N LYS A 79 1.41 16.44 15.30
CA LYS A 79 0.99 17.84 15.50
C LYS A 79 1.25 18.33 16.92
N VAL A 80 0.86 17.55 17.93
CA VAL A 80 1.11 17.92 19.34
C VAL A 80 2.60 17.98 19.65
N ARG A 81 3.41 17.05 19.13
CA ARG A 81 4.87 17.08 19.33
C ARG A 81 5.54 18.28 18.68
N ILE A 82 5.11 18.66 17.47
CA ILE A 82 5.62 19.86 16.80
C ILE A 82 5.22 21.09 17.61
N THR A 83 3.95 21.24 18.01
CA THR A 83 3.48 22.36 18.83
C THR A 83 4.31 22.48 20.11
N ASN A 84 4.45 21.40 20.87
CA ASN A 84 5.19 21.42 22.13
C ASN A 84 6.67 21.76 21.94
N LYS A 85 7.28 21.29 20.85
CA LYS A 85 8.68 21.62 20.55
C LYS A 85 8.84 23.09 20.25
N ILE A 86 7.90 23.69 19.51
CA ILE A 86 7.89 25.13 19.19
C ILE A 86 7.69 25.97 20.45
N LEU A 87 6.75 25.59 21.31
CA LEU A 87 6.48 26.32 22.56
C LEU A 87 7.68 26.33 23.52
N ASN A 88 8.63 25.42 23.34
CA ASN A 88 9.85 25.32 24.14
C ASN A 88 11.07 25.99 23.48
N LEU A 89 10.93 26.60 22.29
CA LEU A 89 12.00 27.36 21.64
C LEU A 89 12.18 28.71 22.32
N SER A 90 13.41 29.21 22.33
CA SER A 90 13.71 30.56 22.81
C SER A 90 13.21 31.62 21.81
N TYR A 91 13.05 32.87 22.27
CA TYR A 91 12.58 33.96 21.40
C TYR A 91 13.50 34.20 20.19
N SER A 92 14.82 34.08 20.37
CA SER A 92 15.80 34.23 19.29
C SER A 92 15.70 33.12 18.25
N GLU A 93 15.40 31.88 18.68
CA GLU A 93 15.18 30.75 17.78
C GLU A 93 13.87 30.88 16.97
N ILE A 94 12.87 31.56 17.54
CA ILE A 94 11.59 31.81 16.86
C ILE A 94 11.74 32.94 15.82
N GLU A 95 12.53 33.98 16.10
CA GLU A 95 12.82 35.05 15.14
C GLU A 95 13.56 34.56 13.89
N GLU A 96 14.43 33.55 14.03
CA GLU A 96 15.12 32.93 12.90
C GLU A 96 14.20 32.07 12.01
N ILE A 97 13.08 31.58 12.55
CA ILE A 97 12.17 30.70 11.81
C ILE A 97 11.00 31.48 11.23
N ASN A 98 10.98 31.62 9.91
CA ASN A 98 9.88 32.25 9.18
C ASN A 98 8.55 31.50 9.42
N SER A 99 7.48 32.25 9.73
CA SER A 99 6.11 31.73 9.92
C SER A 99 5.61 30.85 8.75
N ALA A 100 6.06 31.13 7.53
CA ALA A 100 5.76 30.32 6.35
C ALA A 100 6.31 28.88 6.44
N ILE A 101 7.45 28.68 7.10
CA ILE A 101 8.07 27.36 7.29
C ILE A 101 7.21 26.52 8.23
N PHE A 102 6.71 27.12 9.31
CA PHE A 102 5.79 26.43 10.23
C PHE A 102 4.49 26.01 9.54
N ILE A 103 3.91 26.89 8.72
CA ILE A 103 2.71 26.56 7.93
C ILE A 103 3.01 25.42 6.96
N SER A 104 4.20 25.40 6.34
CA SER A 104 4.64 24.32 5.45
C SER A 104 4.77 22.97 6.19
N TRP A 105 5.36 22.96 7.39
CA TRP A 105 5.43 21.74 8.22
C TRP A 105 4.05 21.19 8.58
N TYR A 106 3.11 22.07 8.92
CA TYR A 106 1.77 21.67 9.35
C TYR A 106 0.84 21.23 8.20
N SER A 107 1.00 21.83 7.02
CA SER A 107 0.13 21.59 5.88
C SER A 107 0.67 20.54 4.93
N ASN A 108 1.97 20.60 4.59
CA ASN A 108 2.57 19.79 3.53
C ASN A 108 3.32 18.59 4.10
N ASP A 109 4.25 18.81 5.02
CA ASP A 109 5.14 17.73 5.49
C ASP A 109 4.40 16.68 6.34
N LEU A 110 3.45 17.13 7.17
CA LEU A 110 2.57 16.22 7.91
C LEU A 110 1.69 15.36 7.00
N ASP A 111 1.22 15.93 5.89
CA ASP A 111 0.37 15.20 4.95
C ASP A 111 1.20 14.18 4.16
N VAL A 112 2.41 14.54 3.72
CA VAL A 112 3.39 13.62 3.12
C VAL A 112 3.76 12.49 4.07
N LEU A 113 4.04 12.78 5.35
CA LEU A 113 4.39 11.75 6.34
C LEU A 113 3.24 10.75 6.58
N THR A 114 2.00 11.23 6.59
CA THR A 114 0.83 10.41 6.95
C THR A 114 0.24 9.65 5.76
N LYS A 115 0.20 10.26 4.56
CA LYS A 115 -0.24 9.58 3.33
C LYS A 115 0.85 8.66 2.79
N ASP A 116 2.04 9.18 2.53
CA ASP A 116 3.02 8.48 1.67
C ASP A 116 3.83 7.45 2.44
N ARG A 117 4.23 7.75 3.68
CA ARG A 117 5.08 6.83 4.45
C ARG A 117 4.28 5.87 5.29
N TYR A 118 3.34 6.37 6.09
CA TYR A 118 2.63 5.51 7.04
C TYR A 118 1.50 4.71 6.40
N GLY A 119 0.84 5.26 5.37
CA GLY A 119 -0.11 4.50 4.56
C GLY A 119 0.52 3.34 3.82
N ALA A 120 1.67 3.59 3.19
CA ALA A 120 2.40 2.56 2.46
C ALA A 120 2.78 1.36 3.33
N ILE A 121 3.11 1.55 4.62
CA ILE A 121 3.48 0.43 5.51
C ILE A 121 2.33 -0.57 5.67
N PHE A 122 1.10 -0.08 5.93
CA PHE A 122 -0.06 -0.96 6.08
C PHE A 122 -0.46 -1.61 4.76
N GLU A 123 -0.34 -0.88 3.65
CA GLU A 123 -0.60 -1.42 2.31
C GLU A 123 0.40 -2.53 1.97
N ILE A 124 1.70 -2.30 2.17
CA ILE A 124 2.76 -3.29 1.98
C ILE A 124 2.45 -4.53 2.82
N PHE A 125 2.13 -4.36 4.11
CA PHE A 125 1.82 -5.48 5.00
C PHE A 125 0.57 -6.24 4.55
N ASN A 126 -0.47 -5.54 4.11
CA ASN A 126 -1.68 -6.15 3.59
C ASN A 126 -1.41 -6.97 2.32
N PHE A 127 -0.74 -6.37 1.33
CA PHE A 127 -0.38 -7.06 0.09
C PHE A 127 0.56 -8.23 0.33
N SER A 128 1.58 -8.09 1.18
CA SER A 128 2.50 -9.18 1.49
C SER A 128 1.81 -10.34 2.19
N THR A 129 0.91 -10.06 3.13
CA THR A 129 0.17 -11.11 3.86
C THR A 129 -0.78 -11.84 2.94
N LEU A 130 -1.52 -11.11 2.09
CA LEU A 130 -2.42 -11.69 1.10
C LEU A 130 -1.65 -12.54 0.07
N LEU A 131 -0.50 -12.05 -0.41
CA LEU A 131 0.36 -12.74 -1.36
C LEU A 131 0.92 -14.03 -0.75
N LEU A 132 1.44 -13.99 0.47
CA LEU A 132 1.96 -15.17 1.16
C LEU A 132 0.86 -16.20 1.39
N ALA A 133 -0.31 -15.79 1.87
CA ALA A 133 -1.41 -16.69 2.16
C ALA A 133 -1.91 -17.40 0.89
N ASN A 134 -2.09 -16.67 -0.21
CA ASN A 134 -2.48 -17.27 -1.49
C ASN A 134 -1.37 -18.11 -2.13
N LEU A 135 -0.11 -17.72 -2.01
CA LEU A 135 1.01 -18.55 -2.48
C LEU A 135 1.02 -19.90 -1.78
N ILE A 136 0.84 -19.92 -0.46
CA ILE A 136 0.73 -21.17 0.32
C ILE A 136 -0.41 -22.02 -0.24
N THR A 137 -1.61 -21.44 -0.46
CA THR A 137 -2.74 -22.16 -1.06
C THR A 137 -2.42 -22.72 -2.44
N MET A 138 -1.75 -21.95 -3.31
CA MET A 138 -1.35 -22.41 -4.64
C MET A 138 -0.39 -23.61 -4.56
N PHE A 139 0.62 -23.55 -3.69
CA PHE A 139 1.57 -24.64 -3.49
C PHE A 139 0.90 -25.90 -2.93
N ILE A 140 -0.09 -25.75 -2.04
CA ILE A 140 -0.89 -26.88 -1.54
C ILE A 140 -1.67 -27.54 -2.68
N PHE A 141 -2.25 -26.74 -3.59
CA PHE A 141 -3.05 -27.27 -4.70
C PHE A 141 -2.21 -27.94 -5.79
N SER A 142 -1.17 -27.26 -6.27
CA SER A 142 -0.25 -27.80 -7.29
C SER A 142 1.13 -27.12 -7.20
N PRO A 143 2.13 -27.80 -6.61
CA PRO A 143 3.49 -27.25 -6.50
C PRO A 143 4.13 -26.92 -7.85
N TRP A 144 3.94 -27.76 -8.87
CA TRP A 144 4.54 -27.59 -10.19
C TRP A 144 3.98 -26.40 -10.94
N LEU A 145 2.65 -26.23 -10.96
CA LEU A 145 2.02 -25.07 -11.58
C LEU A 145 2.40 -23.78 -10.84
N SER A 146 2.54 -23.85 -9.52
CA SER A 146 2.97 -22.71 -8.70
C SER A 146 4.40 -22.27 -9.01
N LEU A 147 5.34 -23.22 -9.13
CA LEU A 147 6.72 -22.93 -9.53
C LEU A 147 6.78 -22.31 -10.93
N PHE A 148 6.05 -22.86 -11.89
CA PHE A 148 5.96 -22.30 -13.24
C PHE A 148 5.39 -20.88 -13.25
N GLY A 149 4.32 -20.64 -12.48
CA GLY A 149 3.73 -19.32 -12.31
C GLY A 149 4.70 -18.31 -11.70
N LEU A 150 5.45 -18.69 -10.66
CA LEU A 150 6.47 -17.83 -10.06
C LEU A 150 7.58 -17.45 -11.05
N ILE A 151 8.09 -18.41 -11.82
CA ILE A 151 9.10 -18.14 -12.85
C ILE A 151 8.55 -17.17 -13.90
N SER A 152 7.30 -17.37 -14.33
CA SER A 152 6.64 -16.50 -15.31
C SER A 152 6.49 -15.07 -14.80
N ILE A 153 6.09 -14.90 -13.53
CA ILE A 153 5.99 -13.57 -12.88
C ILE A 153 7.38 -12.92 -12.78
N LEU A 154 8.41 -13.67 -12.40
CA LEU A 154 9.78 -13.14 -12.34
C LEU A 154 10.28 -12.68 -13.70
N MET A 155 10.02 -13.43 -14.77
CA MET A 155 10.37 -13.01 -16.13
C MET A 155 9.62 -11.73 -16.52
N LEU A 156 8.33 -11.63 -16.21
CA LEU A 156 7.54 -10.43 -16.47
C LEU A 156 8.09 -9.21 -15.72
N LEU A 157 8.48 -9.38 -14.45
CA LEU A 157 9.07 -8.32 -13.64
C LEU A 157 10.38 -7.81 -14.23
N VAL A 158 11.23 -8.70 -14.76
CA VAL A 158 12.48 -8.33 -15.45
C VAL A 158 12.17 -7.49 -16.70
N ILE A 159 11.20 -7.92 -17.51
CA ILE A 159 10.80 -7.17 -18.72
C ILE A 159 10.28 -5.78 -18.33
N LEU A 160 9.38 -5.69 -17.35
CA LEU A 160 8.81 -4.43 -16.88
C LEU A 160 9.88 -3.49 -16.31
N THR A 161 10.87 -4.00 -15.57
CA THR A 161 11.95 -3.18 -15.00
C THR A 161 12.92 -2.67 -16.07
N ILE A 162 13.17 -3.43 -17.13
CA ILE A 162 13.96 -2.94 -18.27
C ILE A 162 13.20 -1.83 -18.99
N SER A 163 11.92 -2.06 -19.30
CA SER A 163 11.05 -1.08 -19.96
C SER A 163 10.93 0.22 -19.16
N SER A 164 10.73 0.15 -17.84
CA SER A 164 10.63 1.35 -17.00
C SER A 164 11.94 2.14 -16.93
N LYS A 165 13.09 1.47 -16.90
CA LYS A 165 14.41 2.14 -16.97
C LYS A 165 14.60 2.87 -18.28
N LEU A 166 14.18 2.29 -19.40
CA LEU A 166 14.26 2.94 -20.71
C LEU A 166 13.36 4.18 -20.77
N LEU A 167 12.10 4.05 -20.31
CA LEU A 167 11.17 5.18 -20.22
C LEU A 167 11.73 6.32 -19.35
N ASN A 168 12.35 5.99 -18.22
CA ASN A 168 12.94 7.00 -17.34
C ASN A 168 14.11 7.73 -18.00
N LYS A 169 14.98 7.05 -18.76
CA LYS A 169 16.05 7.72 -19.52
C LYS A 169 15.49 8.70 -20.54
N ILE A 170 14.45 8.30 -21.27
CA ILE A 170 13.76 9.16 -22.24
C ILE A 170 13.16 10.38 -21.52
N ASN A 171 12.44 10.17 -20.42
CA ASN A 171 11.83 11.24 -19.62
C ASN A 171 12.88 12.24 -19.10
N ILE A 172 14.04 11.77 -18.63
CA ILE A 172 15.13 12.65 -18.20
C ILE A 172 15.64 13.48 -19.38
N SER A 173 15.88 12.86 -20.55
CA SER A 173 16.37 13.58 -21.74
C SER A 173 15.40 14.67 -22.22
N ILE A 174 14.09 14.38 -22.22
CA ILE A 174 13.04 15.35 -22.56
C ILE A 174 12.98 16.47 -21.51
N SER A 175 13.03 16.12 -20.22
CA SER A 175 13.01 17.11 -19.13
C SER A 175 14.22 18.06 -19.22
N THR A 176 15.42 17.53 -19.50
CA THR A 176 16.62 18.35 -19.68
C THR A 176 16.53 19.24 -20.92
N GLY A 177 15.99 18.73 -22.03
CA GLY A 177 15.75 19.52 -23.24
C GLY A 177 14.75 20.66 -22.99
N ASN A 178 13.64 20.37 -22.30
CA ASN A 178 12.64 21.37 -21.93
C ASN A 178 13.20 22.43 -20.98
N GLN A 179 14.05 22.03 -20.02
CA GLN A 179 14.66 22.96 -19.09
C GLN A 179 15.68 23.87 -19.78
N SER A 180 16.49 23.33 -20.71
CA SER A 180 17.38 24.14 -21.55
C SER A 180 16.60 25.10 -22.44
N TYR A 181 15.51 24.65 -23.08
CA TYR A 181 14.66 25.50 -23.90
C TYR A 181 13.99 26.61 -23.08
N LYS A 182 13.49 26.30 -21.88
CA LYS A 182 12.94 27.28 -20.96
C LYS A 182 13.98 28.32 -20.55
N ASN A 183 15.20 27.89 -20.22
CA ASN A 183 16.28 28.81 -19.86
C ASN A 183 16.61 29.74 -21.03
N ASN A 184 16.78 29.20 -22.24
CA ASN A 184 17.04 30.00 -23.44
C ASN A 184 15.91 31.02 -23.71
N LEU A 185 14.65 30.66 -23.49
CA LEU A 185 13.52 31.60 -23.61
C LEU A 185 13.58 32.70 -22.54
N VAL A 186 13.92 32.34 -21.29
CA VAL A 186 14.07 33.31 -20.21
C VAL A 186 15.20 34.28 -20.55
N ASP A 187 16.34 33.80 -21.05
CA ASP A 187 17.48 34.63 -21.44
C ASP A 187 17.08 35.61 -22.57
N VAL A 188 16.43 35.09 -23.63
CA VAL A 188 15.94 35.91 -24.76
C VAL A 188 14.90 36.94 -24.33
N ILE A 189 13.97 36.60 -23.42
CA ILE A 189 12.92 37.52 -22.94
C ILE A 189 13.50 38.54 -21.95
N SER A 190 14.47 38.15 -21.12
CA SER A 190 15.11 39.03 -20.14
C SER A 190 16.21 39.92 -20.73
N GLY A 191 16.54 39.73 -22.02
CA GLY A 191 17.39 40.63 -22.79
C GLY A 191 18.90 40.38 -22.66
N TYR A 192 19.29 39.13 -22.33
CA TYR A 192 20.68 38.67 -22.39
C TYR A 192 20.96 37.89 -23.67
#